data_AF-A0A1N7NY24-F1
#
_entry.id   AF-A0A1N7NY24-F1
#
_cell.length_a   1.000
_cell.length_b   1.000
_cell.length_c   1.000
_cell.angle_alpha   90.00
_cell.angle_beta   90.00
_cell.angle_gamma   90.00
#
_symmetry.space_group_name_H-M   'P 1'
#
loop_
_entity.id
_entity.type
_entity.pdbx_description
1 polymer ?
#
loop_
_entity_poly.entity_id
_entity_poly.type
_entity_poly.pdbx_seq_one_letter_code
_entity_poly.pdbx_strand_id
1 'polypeptide(L)'
;MKTYTVLHRILHWVFAGVMLVLFTTGFLRIYWMSKTVITDAVNKNVEIKNLNLDKQSLRTIVHSVQEPMFEWHVYAAYVITFAFIARVIYMIVKGIKFPNPFVKGVYSKDQFQGAIYIAFYFLIAIEIITGAILKFEIGTESLADLAETVHKFAVYWTPIFILLHFAGIAISENTNRKGITSKMIGGDSEL
;
A
#
# COMPACT_ATOMS: atom_id res chain seq x y z
N MET A 1 10.58 7.05 -28.81
CA MET A 1 10.77 7.13 -27.34
C MET A 1 10.17 5.87 -26.71
N LYS A 2 10.93 5.11 -25.92
CA LYS A 2 10.39 3.95 -25.18
C LYS A 2 9.22 4.41 -24.29
N THR A 3 8.07 3.75 -24.42
CA THR A 3 6.84 4.09 -23.71
C THR A 3 6.98 3.85 -22.20
N TYR A 4 7.73 2.80 -21.83
CA TYR A 4 8.14 2.51 -20.45
C TYR A 4 9.66 2.61 -20.31
N THR A 5 10.15 3.77 -19.84
CA THR A 5 11.57 3.95 -19.53
C THR A 5 12.02 3.04 -18.38
N VAL A 6 13.33 2.80 -18.25
CA VAL A 6 13.88 2.00 -17.14
C VAL A 6 13.44 2.57 -15.79
N LEU A 7 13.54 3.89 -15.61
CA LEU A 7 13.11 4.57 -14.39
C LEU A 7 11.62 4.32 -14.07
N HIS A 8 10.74 4.41 -15.07
CA HIS A 8 9.31 4.14 -14.87
C HIS A 8 9.05 2.71 -14.37
N ARG A 9 9.75 1.72 -14.95
CA ARG A 9 9.59 0.31 -14.57
C ARG A 9 10.15 0.03 -13.18
N ILE A 10 11.33 0.56 -12.87
CA ILE A 10 11.91 0.45 -11.52
C ILE A 10 10.96 1.06 -10.50
N LEU A 11 10.47 2.29 -10.73
CA LEU A 11 9.51 2.92 -9.84
C LEU A 11 8.23 2.10 -9.69
N HIS A 12 7.71 1.50 -10.76
CA HIS A 12 6.54 0.62 -10.70
C HIS A 12 6.79 -0.60 -9.78
N TRP A 13 7.88 -1.33 -9.98
CA TRP A 13 8.17 -2.55 -9.23
C TRP A 13 8.59 -2.29 -7.78
N VAL A 14 9.34 -1.22 -7.52
CA VAL A 14 9.61 -0.75 -6.14
C VAL A 14 8.29 -0.46 -5.45
N PHE A 15 7.39 0.29 -6.11
CA PHE A 15 6.10 0.62 -5.55
C PHE A 15 5.27 -0.64 -5.23
N ALA A 16 5.21 -1.60 -6.15
CA ALA A 16 4.49 -2.86 -5.95
C ALA A 16 5.05 -3.69 -4.78
N GLY A 17 6.38 -3.85 -4.71
CA GLY A 17 7.02 -4.60 -3.63
C GLY A 17 6.82 -3.97 -2.26
N VAL A 18 6.98 -2.65 -2.17
CA VAL A 18 6.82 -1.91 -0.91
C VAL A 18 5.35 -1.87 -0.48
N MET A 19 4.40 -1.72 -1.41
CA MET A 19 2.98 -1.85 -1.13
C MET A 19 2.62 -3.20 -0.51
N LEU A 20 3.22 -4.29 -1.01
CA LEU A 20 3.00 -5.61 -0.44
C LEU A 20 3.50 -5.70 1.00
N VAL A 21 4.69 -5.18 1.29
CA VAL A 21 5.23 -5.12 2.67
C VAL A 21 4.31 -4.31 3.58
N LEU A 22 3.89 -3.12 3.16
CA LEU A 22 2.99 -2.25 3.94
C LEU A 22 1.64 -2.89 4.20
N PHE A 23 1.05 -3.51 3.17
CA PHE A 23 -0.20 -4.25 3.32
C PHE A 23 -0.04 -5.42 4.29
N THR A 24 0.98 -6.25 4.13
CA THR A 24 1.21 -7.42 4.99
C THR A 24 1.41 -6.98 6.44
N THR A 25 2.27 -6.01 6.69
CA THR A 25 2.52 -5.51 8.05
C THR A 25 1.28 -4.86 8.68
N GLY A 26 0.52 -4.07 7.93
CA GLY A 26 -0.76 -3.51 8.39
C GLY A 26 -1.81 -4.60 8.69
N PHE A 27 -1.97 -5.58 7.80
CA PHE A 27 -2.87 -6.73 7.97
C PHE A 27 -2.49 -7.54 9.22
N LEU A 28 -1.20 -7.87 9.37
CA LEU A 28 -0.69 -8.61 10.51
C LEU A 28 -0.99 -7.87 11.81
N ARG A 29 -0.79 -6.55 11.86
CA ARG A 29 -1.05 -5.73 13.05
C ARG A 29 -2.52 -5.78 13.49
N ILE A 30 -3.45 -5.67 12.53
CA ILE A 30 -4.89 -5.58 12.84
C ILE A 30 -5.47 -6.94 13.19
N TYR A 31 -5.05 -8.02 12.51
CA TYR A 31 -5.67 -9.34 12.65
C TYR A 31 -4.84 -10.30 13.50
N TRP A 32 -3.67 -10.73 13.01
CA TRP A 32 -2.90 -11.81 13.65
C TRP A 32 -2.14 -11.41 14.88
N MET A 33 -1.65 -10.18 14.94
CA MET A 33 -0.84 -9.67 16.04
C MET A 33 -1.60 -8.60 16.82
N SER A 34 -2.93 -8.63 16.79
CA SER A 34 -3.73 -7.72 17.59
C SER A 34 -3.49 -7.96 19.08
N LYS A 35 -3.71 -6.92 19.89
CA LYS A 35 -3.58 -7.01 21.36
C LYS A 35 -4.36 -8.20 21.92
N THR A 36 -5.57 -8.42 21.44
CA THR A 36 -6.43 -9.53 21.87
C THR A 36 -5.81 -10.88 21.51
N VAL A 37 -5.41 -11.08 20.26
CA VAL A 37 -4.85 -12.37 19.81
C VAL A 37 -3.55 -12.72 20.54
N ILE A 38 -2.66 -11.75 20.74
CA ILE A 38 -1.42 -11.97 21.50
C ILE A 38 -1.73 -12.27 22.96
N THR A 39 -2.62 -11.50 23.60
CA THR A 39 -2.98 -11.71 25.01
C THR A 39 -3.61 -13.09 25.21
N ASP A 40 -4.49 -13.51 24.31
CA ASP A 40 -5.12 -14.83 24.36
C ASP A 40 -4.11 -15.95 24.12
N ALA A 41 -3.15 -15.76 23.21
CA ALA A 41 -2.07 -16.72 22.97
C ALA A 41 -1.18 -16.91 24.21
N VAL A 42 -0.82 -15.81 24.87
CA VAL A 42 -0.05 -15.82 26.13
C VAL A 42 -0.81 -16.56 27.23
N ASN A 43 -2.10 -16.25 27.41
CA ASN A 43 -2.93 -16.84 28.48
C ASN A 43 -3.33 -18.30 28.25
N LYS A 44 -3.18 -18.82 27.02
CA LYS A 44 -3.37 -20.25 26.71
C LYS A 44 -2.23 -21.12 27.25
N ASN A 45 -1.05 -20.56 27.45
CA ASN A 45 0.08 -21.29 28.03
C ASN A 45 -0.09 -21.38 29.55
N VAL A 46 -0.21 -22.61 30.08
CA VAL A 46 -0.48 -22.86 31.51
C VAL A 46 0.65 -22.35 32.40
N GLU A 47 1.91 -22.46 31.98
CA GLU A 47 3.06 -21.97 32.75
C GLU A 47 3.03 -20.45 32.85
N ILE A 48 2.74 -19.75 31.75
CA ILE A 48 2.66 -18.28 31.74
C ILE A 48 1.43 -17.79 32.49
N LYS A 49 0.29 -18.50 32.36
CA LYS A 49 -0.93 -18.19 33.11
C LYS A 49 -0.72 -18.25 34.62
N ASN A 50 0.08 -19.21 35.09
CA ASN A 50 0.41 -19.35 36.51
C ASN A 50 1.25 -18.18 37.06
N LEU A 51 1.89 -17.39 36.19
CA LEU A 51 2.60 -16.17 36.59
C LEU A 51 1.66 -15.02 36.96
N ASN A 52 0.34 -15.15 36.73
CA ASN A 52 -0.68 -14.13 37.02
C ASN A 52 -0.27 -12.73 36.54
N LEU A 53 0.21 -12.65 35.29
CA LEU A 53 0.68 -11.40 34.69
C LEU A 53 -0.40 -10.32 34.76
N ASP A 54 0.00 -9.15 35.25
CA ASP A 54 -0.87 -7.99 35.31
C ASP A 54 -1.08 -7.37 33.91
N LYS A 55 -2.02 -6.43 33.80
CA LYS A 55 -2.35 -5.78 32.52
C LYS A 55 -1.16 -5.03 31.92
N GLN A 56 -0.26 -4.49 32.75
CA GLN A 56 0.90 -3.76 32.28
C GLN A 56 1.92 -4.71 31.65
N SER A 57 2.21 -5.85 32.29
CA SER A 57 3.11 -6.87 31.74
C SER A 57 2.61 -7.42 30.40
N LEU A 58 1.29 -7.71 30.30
CA LEU A 58 0.68 -8.15 29.03
C LEU A 58 0.79 -7.09 27.94
N ARG A 59 0.61 -5.80 28.28
CA ARG A 59 0.80 -4.69 27.33
C ARG A 59 2.24 -4.63 26.82
N THR A 60 3.24 -4.78 27.70
CA THR A 60 4.65 -4.79 27.32
C THR A 60 4.97 -5.94 26.36
N ILE A 61 4.45 -7.15 26.63
CA ILE A 61 4.63 -8.31 25.74
C ILE A 61 4.05 -8.01 24.36
N VAL A 62 2.81 -7.53 24.30
CA VAL A 62 2.15 -7.16 23.03
C VAL A 62 3.00 -6.16 22.25
N HIS A 63 3.49 -5.10 22.89
CA HIS A 63 4.33 -4.10 22.23
C HIS A 63 5.64 -4.70 21.71
N SER A 64 6.34 -5.51 22.52
CA SER A 64 7.61 -6.14 22.11
C SER A 64 7.48 -7.06 20.88
N VAL A 65 6.32 -7.70 20.70
CA VAL A 65 6.04 -8.54 19.54
C VAL A 65 5.71 -7.69 18.31
N GLN A 66 4.99 -6.59 18.49
CA GLN A 66 4.57 -5.72 17.39
C GLN A 66 5.67 -4.77 16.91
N GLU A 67 6.57 -4.34 17.81
CA GLU A 67 7.56 -3.30 17.58
C GLU A 67 8.49 -3.60 16.38
N PRO A 68 9.11 -4.78 16.26
CA PRO A 68 9.97 -5.07 15.11
C PRO A 68 9.22 -4.97 13.77
N MET A 69 7.98 -5.47 13.71
CA MET A 69 7.15 -5.37 12.51
C MET A 69 6.77 -3.91 12.21
N PHE A 70 6.46 -3.13 13.24
CA PHE A 70 6.14 -1.70 13.09
C PHE A 70 7.33 -0.91 12.54
N GLU A 71 8.56 -1.20 12.97
CA GLU A 71 9.76 -0.58 12.40
C GLU A 71 9.89 -0.87 10.91
N TRP A 72 9.73 -2.13 10.49
CA TRP A 72 9.71 -2.51 9.08
C TRP A 72 8.60 -1.81 8.29
N HIS A 73 7.42 -1.64 8.89
CA HIS A 73 6.33 -0.87 8.29
C HIS A 73 6.73 0.59 8.06
N VAL A 74 7.35 1.23 9.05
CA VAL A 74 7.82 2.63 8.94
C VAL A 74 8.94 2.77 7.92
N TYR A 75 9.90 1.84 7.86
CA TYR A 75 10.94 1.86 6.81
C TYR A 75 10.34 1.72 5.41
N ALA A 76 9.42 0.78 5.23
CA ALA A 76 8.68 0.63 3.99
C ALA A 76 7.88 1.91 3.64
N ALA A 77 7.30 2.57 4.64
CA ALA A 77 6.58 3.83 4.46
C ALA A 77 7.50 4.94 3.92
N TYR A 78 8.71 5.09 4.44
CA TYR A 78 9.66 6.07 3.89
C TYR A 78 10.02 5.78 2.43
N VAL A 79 10.23 4.51 2.08
CA VAL A 79 10.54 4.12 0.70
C VAL A 79 9.35 4.42 -0.22
N ILE A 80 8.11 4.11 0.17
CA ILE A 80 6.94 4.38 -0.68
C ILE A 80 6.69 5.88 -0.83
N THR A 81 6.90 6.68 0.22
CA THR A 81 6.76 8.13 0.14
C THR A 81 7.72 8.72 -0.88
N PHE A 82 9.01 8.34 -0.82
CA PHE A 82 9.98 8.81 -1.81
C PHE A 82 9.65 8.32 -3.22
N ALA A 83 9.30 7.03 -3.37
CA ALA A 83 8.91 6.47 -4.66
C ALA A 83 7.66 7.15 -5.25
N PHE A 84 6.68 7.48 -4.42
CA PHE A 84 5.48 8.22 -4.81
C PHE A 84 5.83 9.60 -5.35
N ILE A 85 6.63 10.38 -4.60
CA ILE A 85 7.07 11.72 -5.03
C ILE A 85 7.84 11.62 -6.36
N ALA A 86 8.81 10.72 -6.46
CA ALA A 86 9.57 10.49 -7.68
C ALA A 86 8.67 10.13 -8.87
N ARG A 87 7.62 9.34 -8.62
CA ARG A 87 6.65 8.93 -9.65
C ARG A 87 5.75 10.09 -10.08
N VAL A 88 5.28 10.92 -9.16
CA VAL A 88 4.51 12.13 -9.47
C VAL A 88 5.35 13.10 -10.31
N ILE A 89 6.60 13.37 -9.90
CA ILE A 89 7.54 14.21 -10.67
C ILE A 89 7.77 13.60 -12.06
N TYR A 90 8.01 12.29 -12.15
CA TYR A 90 8.18 11.60 -13.43
C TYR A 90 6.97 11.79 -14.35
N MET A 91 5.74 11.66 -13.83
CA MET A 91 4.53 11.85 -14.62
C MET A 91 4.34 13.29 -15.07
N ILE A 92 4.72 14.28 -14.26
CA ILE A 92 4.71 15.71 -14.65
C ILE A 92 5.71 15.96 -15.79
N VAL A 93 6.91 15.39 -15.70
CA VAL A 93 8.00 15.63 -16.67
C VAL A 93 7.87 14.82 -17.96
N LYS A 94 7.40 13.57 -17.90
CA LYS A 94 7.35 12.62 -19.03
C LYS A 94 5.94 12.32 -19.53
N GLY A 95 4.94 13.01 -18.96
CA GLY A 95 3.53 12.81 -19.25
C GLY A 95 2.91 11.67 -18.45
N ILE A 96 1.63 11.84 -18.11
CA ILE A 96 0.80 10.85 -17.42
C ILE A 96 0.67 9.59 -18.30
N LYS A 97 0.89 8.41 -17.69
CA LYS A 97 0.93 7.12 -18.38
C LYS A 97 -0.35 6.28 -18.25
N PHE A 98 -1.43 6.89 -17.75
CA PHE A 98 -2.76 6.30 -17.70
C PHE A 98 -3.78 7.20 -18.43
N PRO A 99 -4.90 6.64 -18.94
CA PRO A 99 -5.90 7.43 -19.66
C PRO A 99 -6.49 8.53 -18.77
N ASN A 100 -6.72 9.72 -19.33
CA ASN A 100 -7.43 10.78 -18.62
C ASN A 100 -8.94 10.47 -18.61
N PRO A 101 -9.58 10.24 -17.45
CA PRO A 101 -10.98 9.85 -17.38
C PRO A 101 -11.96 10.98 -17.72
N PHE A 102 -11.51 12.24 -17.76
CA PHE A 102 -12.36 13.41 -17.96
C PHE A 102 -12.48 13.85 -19.43
N VAL A 103 -11.79 13.17 -20.36
CA VAL A 103 -11.87 13.49 -21.78
C VAL A 103 -13.18 12.95 -22.36
N LYS A 104 -14.01 13.86 -22.89
CA LYS A 104 -15.26 13.52 -23.59
C LYS A 104 -14.93 12.81 -24.91
N GLY A 105 -15.58 11.67 -25.19
CA GLY A 105 -15.40 10.90 -26.44
C GLY A 105 -14.47 9.69 -26.34
N VAL A 106 -13.97 9.36 -25.15
CA VAL A 106 -13.17 8.13 -24.90
C VAL A 106 -14.10 6.95 -24.57
N TYR A 107 -13.75 5.74 -25.04
CA TYR A 107 -14.48 4.51 -24.70
C TYR A 107 -14.59 4.32 -23.17
N SER A 108 -15.74 3.86 -22.68
CA SER A 108 -16.04 3.70 -21.24
C SER A 108 -14.98 2.92 -20.45
N LYS A 109 -14.30 1.96 -21.10
CA LYS A 109 -13.23 1.15 -20.51
C LYS A 109 -11.98 1.97 -20.14
N ASP A 110 -11.55 2.89 -21.02
CA ASP A 110 -10.37 3.72 -20.76
C ASP A 110 -10.68 4.79 -19.69
N GLN A 111 -11.91 5.31 -19.65
CA GLN A 111 -12.36 6.19 -18.57
C GLN A 111 -12.35 5.48 -17.22
N PHE A 112 -12.88 4.25 -17.17
CA PHE A 112 -12.84 3.42 -15.95
C PHE A 112 -11.41 3.12 -15.50
N GLN A 113 -10.52 2.75 -16.44
CA GLN A 113 -9.11 2.55 -16.15
C GLN A 113 -8.47 3.82 -15.56
N GLY A 114 -8.70 4.97 -16.18
CA GLY A 114 -8.20 6.27 -15.71
C GLY A 114 -8.69 6.62 -14.30
N ALA A 115 -9.98 6.42 -14.03
CA ALA A 115 -10.59 6.68 -12.73
C ALA A 115 -9.99 5.81 -11.62
N ILE A 116 -9.75 4.52 -11.89
CA ILE A 116 -9.07 3.61 -10.95
C ILE A 116 -7.66 4.12 -10.63
N TYR A 117 -6.89 4.56 -11.62
CA TYR A 117 -5.54 5.08 -11.37
C TYR A 117 -5.57 6.37 -10.54
N ILE A 118 -6.47 7.30 -10.84
CA ILE A 118 -6.61 8.53 -10.04
C ILE A 118 -6.97 8.18 -8.59
N ALA A 119 -7.97 7.30 -8.40
CA ALA A 119 -8.37 6.85 -7.08
C ALA A 119 -7.21 6.18 -6.33
N PHE A 120 -6.42 5.34 -7.01
CA PHE A 120 -5.23 4.72 -6.44
C PHE A 120 -4.20 5.75 -5.96
N TYR A 121 -3.79 6.70 -6.81
CA TYR A 121 -2.81 7.72 -6.41
C TYR A 121 -3.33 8.60 -5.27
N PHE A 122 -4.63 8.90 -5.26
CA PHE A 122 -5.27 9.66 -4.19
C PHE A 122 -5.28 8.89 -2.86
N LEU A 123 -5.65 7.61 -2.88
CA LEU A 123 -5.64 6.75 -1.68
C LEU A 123 -4.22 6.61 -1.11
N ILE A 124 -3.20 6.41 -1.96
CA ILE A 124 -1.81 6.41 -1.51
C ILE A 124 -1.42 7.73 -0.84
N ALA A 125 -1.81 8.87 -1.43
CA ALA A 125 -1.50 10.17 -0.85
C ALA A 125 -2.13 10.30 0.55
N ILE A 126 -3.37 9.84 0.72
CA ILE A 126 -4.03 9.77 2.04
C ILE A 126 -3.22 8.89 2.99
N GLU A 127 -2.81 7.67 2.60
CA GLU A 127 -2.05 6.77 3.46
C GLU A 127 -0.70 7.37 3.91
N ILE A 128 -0.01 8.08 3.02
CA ILE A 128 1.23 8.79 3.36
C ILE A 128 0.96 9.89 4.38
N ILE A 129 -0.10 10.68 4.18
CA ILE A 129 -0.44 11.80 5.08
C ILE A 129 -0.88 11.27 6.45
N THR A 130 -1.78 10.29 6.50
CA THR A 130 -2.26 9.71 7.76
C THR A 130 -1.15 8.97 8.47
N GLY A 131 -0.30 8.23 7.75
CA GLY A 131 0.88 7.59 8.33
C GLY A 131 1.87 8.59 8.92
N ALA A 132 2.09 9.72 8.26
CA ALA A 132 2.94 10.80 8.79
C ALA A 132 2.34 11.46 10.04
N ILE A 133 1.02 11.72 10.05
CA ILE A 133 0.32 12.24 11.24
C ILE A 133 0.55 11.32 12.44
N LEU A 134 0.40 10.01 12.25
CA LEU A 134 0.58 9.03 13.32
C LEU A 134 2.03 8.88 13.74
N LYS A 135 2.98 8.85 12.80
CA LYS A 135 4.40 8.63 13.10
C LYS A 135 5.07 9.83 13.77
N PHE A 136 4.67 11.05 13.38
CA PHE A 136 5.26 12.29 13.87
C PHE A 136 4.37 13.02 14.88
N GLU A 137 3.28 12.38 15.33
CA GLU A 137 2.37 12.90 16.36
C GLU A 137 1.85 14.31 16.02
N ILE A 138 1.41 14.50 14.77
CA ILE A 138 1.03 15.82 14.25
C ILE A 138 -0.43 16.13 14.60
N GLY A 139 -0.67 17.21 15.34
CA GLY A 139 -2.00 17.78 15.57
C GLY A 139 -2.66 17.33 16.86
N THR A 140 -3.99 17.38 16.92
CA THR A 140 -4.78 17.01 18.11
C THR A 140 -5.02 15.50 18.19
N GLU A 141 -5.36 15.01 19.38
CA GLU A 141 -5.75 13.61 19.60
C GLU A 141 -6.89 13.17 18.67
N SER A 142 -7.91 14.02 18.49
CA SER A 142 -9.00 13.75 17.54
C SER A 142 -8.53 13.62 16.09
N LEU A 143 -7.50 14.36 15.68
CA LEU A 143 -6.92 14.23 14.35
C LEU A 143 -6.14 12.92 14.22
N ALA A 144 -5.38 12.55 15.24
CA ALA A 144 -4.65 11.29 15.28
C ALA A 144 -5.61 10.08 15.21
N ASP A 145 -6.71 10.10 15.95
CA ASP A 145 -7.73 9.05 15.93
C ASP A 145 -8.41 8.92 14.56
N LEU A 146 -8.73 10.05 13.93
CA LEU A 146 -9.27 10.08 12.58
C LEU A 146 -8.24 9.53 11.58
N ALA A 147 -6.98 9.98 11.68
CA ALA A 147 -5.90 9.50 10.84
C ALA A 147 -5.70 7.99 10.99
N GLU A 148 -5.73 7.46 12.22
CA GLU A 148 -5.62 6.03 12.47
C GLU A 148 -6.77 5.24 11.84
N THR A 149 -8.00 5.74 11.98
CA THR A 149 -9.19 5.12 11.41
C THR A 149 -9.11 5.08 9.88
N VAL A 150 -8.73 6.20 9.26
CA VAL A 150 -8.56 6.30 7.81
C VAL A 150 -7.38 5.44 7.33
N HIS A 151 -6.25 5.44 8.03
CA HIS A 151 -5.06 4.66 7.68
C HIS A 151 -5.32 3.14 7.73
N LYS A 152 -6.10 2.68 8.71
CA LYS A 152 -6.51 1.26 8.79
C LYS A 152 -7.37 0.84 7.59
N PHE A 153 -8.03 1.78 6.91
CA PHE A 153 -8.86 1.49 5.75
C PHE A 153 -8.06 0.90 4.58
N ALA A 154 -6.74 1.15 4.50
CA ALA A 154 -5.84 0.54 3.52
C ALA A 154 -5.91 -0.97 3.45
N VAL A 155 -6.14 -1.65 4.57
CA VAL A 155 -6.20 -3.12 4.60
C VAL A 155 -7.39 -3.66 3.79
N TYR A 156 -8.43 -2.85 3.57
CA TYR A 156 -9.60 -3.25 2.78
C TYR A 156 -9.50 -2.86 1.31
N TRP A 157 -9.09 -1.63 1.00
CA TRP A 157 -9.07 -1.17 -0.39
C TRP A 157 -7.87 -1.70 -1.17
N THR A 158 -6.72 -1.94 -0.52
CA THR A 158 -5.51 -2.46 -1.18
C THR A 158 -5.74 -3.80 -1.89
N PRO A 159 -6.29 -4.86 -1.26
CA PRO A 159 -6.55 -6.12 -1.95
C PRO A 159 -7.57 -5.98 -3.09
N ILE A 160 -8.58 -5.13 -2.93
CA ILE A 160 -9.55 -4.83 -4.00
C ILE A 160 -8.83 -4.21 -5.21
N PHE A 161 -7.97 -3.22 -4.98
CA PHE A 161 -7.18 -2.61 -6.04
C PHE A 161 -6.27 -3.62 -6.73
N ILE A 162 -5.57 -4.48 -5.97
CA ILE A 162 -4.68 -5.51 -6.51
C ILE A 162 -5.46 -6.47 -7.44
N LEU A 163 -6.63 -6.93 -7.01
CA LEU A 163 -7.49 -7.81 -7.81
C LEU A 163 -7.96 -7.11 -9.10
N LEU A 164 -8.44 -5.87 -8.98
CA LEU A 164 -8.87 -5.08 -10.14
C LEU A 164 -7.71 -4.82 -11.11
N HIS A 165 -6.50 -4.55 -10.59
CA HIS A 165 -5.31 -4.30 -11.38
C HIS A 165 -4.90 -5.54 -12.18
N PHE A 166 -4.79 -6.71 -11.52
CA PHE A 166 -4.45 -7.95 -12.20
C PHE A 166 -5.54 -8.42 -13.18
N ALA A 167 -6.81 -8.27 -12.83
CA ALA A 167 -7.91 -8.56 -13.75
C ALA A 167 -7.84 -7.66 -15.00
N GLY A 168 -7.58 -6.37 -14.81
CA GLY A 168 -7.39 -5.41 -15.91
C GLY A 168 -6.20 -5.76 -16.81
N ILE A 169 -5.09 -6.23 -16.22
CA ILE A 169 -3.93 -6.73 -16.96
C ILE A 169 -4.31 -7.97 -17.77
N ALA A 170 -4.92 -8.98 -17.13
CA ALA A 170 -5.29 -10.24 -17.79
C ALA A 170 -6.26 -10.01 -18.96
N ILE A 171 -7.26 -9.15 -18.79
CA ILE A 171 -8.18 -8.77 -19.86
C ILE A 171 -7.42 -8.06 -20.99
N SER A 172 -6.57 -7.09 -20.67
CA SER A 172 -5.85 -6.30 -21.68
C SER A 172 -4.84 -7.14 -22.48
N GLU A 173 -4.12 -8.03 -21.80
CA GLU A 173 -3.14 -8.96 -22.38
C GLU A 173 -3.80 -9.93 -23.36
N ASN A 174 -5.03 -10.38 -23.07
CA ASN A 174 -5.78 -11.32 -23.91
C ASN A 174 -6.65 -10.67 -25.00
N THR A 175 -6.77 -9.34 -25.02
CA THR A 175 -7.64 -8.63 -25.98
C THR A 175 -6.84 -7.68 -26.86
N ASN A 176 -6.57 -6.47 -26.37
CA ASN A 176 -6.20 -5.34 -27.21
C ASN A 176 -4.76 -4.85 -26.98
N ARG A 177 -4.08 -5.35 -25.94
CA ARG A 177 -2.75 -4.88 -25.54
C ARG A 177 -1.86 -6.07 -25.16
N LYS A 178 -1.53 -6.93 -26.14
CA LYS A 178 -0.57 -8.03 -25.96
C LYS A 178 0.82 -7.51 -25.60
N GLY A 179 1.51 -8.24 -24.73
CA GLY A 179 2.85 -7.97 -24.24
C GLY A 179 2.96 -6.84 -23.22
N ILE A 180 1.86 -6.36 -22.61
CA ILE A 180 1.95 -5.25 -21.64
C ILE A 180 2.76 -5.64 -20.40
N THR A 181 2.61 -6.88 -19.95
CA THR A 181 3.37 -7.40 -18.81
C THR A 181 4.85 -7.49 -19.15
N SER A 182 5.19 -8.07 -20.31
CA SER A 182 6.57 -8.18 -20.79
C SER A 182 7.22 -6.80 -20.96
N LYS A 183 6.49 -5.81 -21.49
CA LYS A 183 6.97 -4.43 -21.62
C LYS A 183 7.19 -3.75 -20.27
N MET A 184 6.40 -4.08 -19.24
CA MET A 184 6.59 -3.56 -17.88
C MET A 184 7.79 -4.19 -17.17
N ILE A 185 8.21 -5.39 -17.57
CA ILE A 185 9.39 -6.07 -17.02
C ILE A 185 10.65 -5.71 -17.84
N GLY A 186 10.69 -6.15 -19.09
CA GLY A 186 11.85 -6.01 -19.98
C GLY A 186 11.99 -4.63 -20.64
N GLY A 187 10.91 -3.85 -20.69
CA GLY A 187 10.84 -2.63 -21.51
C GLY A 187 10.42 -2.92 -22.94
N ASP A 188 10.29 -1.86 -23.74
CA ASP A 188 10.04 -2.01 -25.17
C ASP A 188 11.29 -2.57 -25.86
N SER A 189 11.13 -3.72 -26.53
CA SER A 189 12.08 -4.24 -27.51
C SER A 189 12.00 -3.38 -28.77
N GLU A 190 13.14 -2.92 -29.27
CA GLU A 190 13.20 -2.40 -30.64
C GLU A 190 13.09 -3.59 -31.60
N LEU A 191 11.92 -3.74 -32.21
CA LEU A 191 11.72 -4.40 -33.50
C LEU A 191 10.83 -3.47 -34.32
#